data_AF-A0A2W4U8U3-F1
#
_entry.id   AF-A0A2W4U8U3-F1
#
_cell.length_a   1.000
_cell.length_b   1.000
_cell.length_c   1.000
_cell.angle_alpha   90.00
_cell.angle_beta   90.00
_cell.angle_gamma   90.00
#
_symmetry.space_group_name_H-M   'P 1'
#
loop_
_entity.id
_entity.type
_entity.pdbx_description
1 polymer ?
#
loop_
_entity_poly.entity_id
_entity_poly.type
_entity_poly.pdbx_seq_one_letter_code
_entity_poly.pdbx_strand_id
1 'polypeptide(L)'
;MGHRRHLHSLASWLVSLRHRRRSLFRRDYRAAARRSIIQISPRAVLSTAMSTLLYTIAAQRVPVLLAAALLLTEPMFAVGCASVVLKEIPSLWFGIGSLFVLSGLLAIARGSESAA
;
A
#
# COMPACT_ATOMS: atom_id res chain seq x y z
N MET A 1 24.43 -4.27 -58.68
CA MET A 1 23.21 -3.63 -58.09
C MET A 1 22.34 -4.58 -57.25
N GLY A 2 22.92 -5.55 -56.51
CA GLY A 2 22.16 -6.51 -55.68
C GLY A 2 22.20 -6.26 -54.17
N HIS A 3 23.23 -5.55 -53.68
CA HIS A 3 23.53 -5.49 -52.23
C HIS A 3 22.60 -4.57 -51.41
N ARG A 4 21.99 -3.55 -52.03
CA ARG A 4 21.10 -2.60 -51.33
C ARG A 4 19.71 -3.17 -51.02
N ARG A 5 19.22 -4.15 -51.80
CA ARG A 5 17.91 -4.77 -51.58
C ARG A 5 17.90 -5.69 -50.35
N HIS A 6 19.02 -6.35 -50.08
CA HIS A 6 19.16 -7.24 -48.93
C HIS A 6 19.19 -6.48 -47.59
N LEU A 7 19.77 -5.28 -47.58
CA LEU A 7 19.83 -4.43 -46.39
C LEU A 7 18.45 -3.86 -45.99
N HIS A 8 17.61 -3.49 -46.97
CA HIS A 8 16.24 -3.06 -46.71
C HIS A 8 15.34 -4.19 -46.20
N SER A 9 15.56 -5.43 -46.67
CA SER A 9 14.85 -6.61 -46.18
C SER A 9 15.19 -6.95 -44.73
N LEU A 10 16.48 -6.83 -44.35
CA LEU A 10 16.91 -7.05 -42.97
C LEU A 10 16.41 -5.95 -42.02
N ALA A 11 16.40 -4.69 -42.47
CA ALA A 11 15.88 -3.58 -41.68
C ALA A 11 14.38 -3.72 -41.40
N SER A 12 13.57 -4.11 -42.40
CA SER A 12 12.13 -4.32 -42.21
C SER A 12 11.84 -5.53 -41.33
N TRP A 13 12.64 -6.59 -41.43
CA TRP A 13 12.53 -7.77 -40.58
C TRP A 13 12.84 -7.45 -39.11
N LEU A 14 13.90 -6.67 -38.84
CA LEU A 14 14.25 -6.23 -37.48
C LEU A 14 13.18 -5.32 -36.86
N VAL A 15 12.59 -4.43 -37.65
CA VAL A 15 11.47 -3.58 -37.20
C VAL A 15 10.25 -4.44 -36.86
N SER A 16 9.92 -5.42 -37.70
CA SER A 16 8.82 -6.36 -37.46
C SER A 16 9.06 -7.21 -36.20
N LEU A 17 10.29 -7.69 -35.99
CA LEU A 17 10.67 -8.47 -34.82
C LEU A 17 10.58 -7.64 -33.52
N ARG A 18 11.01 -6.37 -33.58
CA ARG A 18 10.91 -5.42 -32.46
C ARG A 18 9.44 -5.12 -32.13
N HIS A 19 8.61 -4.95 -33.14
CA HIS A 19 7.18 -4.70 -32.95
C HIS A 19 6.46 -5.91 -32.36
N ARG A 20 6.84 -7.13 -32.77
CA ARG A 20 6.30 -8.40 -32.27
C ARG A 20 6.75 -8.69 -30.82
N ARG A 21 7.98 -8.35 -30.44
CA ARG A 21 8.41 -8.43 -29.02
C ARG A 21 7.66 -7.45 -28.13
N ARG A 22 7.42 -6.22 -28.60
CA ARG A 22 6.67 -5.20 -27.84
C ARG A 22 5.21 -5.60 -27.60
N SER A 23 4.56 -6.26 -28.57
CA SER A 23 3.18 -6.72 -28.40
C SER A 23 3.05 -7.89 -27.43
N LEU A 24 4.02 -8.81 -27.42
CA LEU A 24 4.09 -9.91 -26.45
C LEU A 24 4.29 -9.39 -25.02
N PHE A 25 5.29 -8.52 -24.81
CA PHE A 25 5.54 -7.95 -23.48
C PHE A 25 4.33 -7.17 -22.93
N ARG A 26 3.62 -6.42 -23.78
CA ARG A 26 2.37 -5.73 -23.38
C ARG A 26 1.25 -6.70 -22.99
N ARG A 27 1.16 -7.88 -23.63
CA ARG A 27 0.16 -8.89 -23.30
C ARG A 27 0.45 -9.54 -21.95
N ASP A 28 1.71 -9.92 -21.72
CA ASP A 28 2.11 -10.56 -20.47
C ASP A 28 1.98 -9.60 -19.28
N TYR A 29 2.36 -8.34 -19.46
CA TYR A 29 2.18 -7.30 -18.44
C TYR A 29 0.69 -7.05 -18.13
N ARG A 30 -0.18 -6.99 -19.16
CA ARG A 30 -1.63 -6.83 -18.93
C ARG A 30 -2.27 -8.05 -18.28
N ALA A 31 -1.81 -9.26 -18.60
CA ALA A 31 -2.30 -10.49 -17.98
C ALA A 31 -1.87 -10.59 -16.51
N ALA A 32 -0.61 -10.24 -16.20
CA ALA A 32 -0.09 -10.16 -14.84
C ALA A 32 -0.82 -9.07 -14.02
N ALA A 33 -0.99 -7.87 -14.60
CA ALA A 33 -1.71 -6.78 -13.95
C ALA A 33 -3.20 -7.11 -13.71
N ARG A 34 -3.87 -7.79 -14.64
CA ARG A 34 -5.25 -8.24 -14.43
C ARG A 34 -5.36 -9.21 -13.26
N ARG A 35 -4.43 -10.16 -13.14
CA ARG A 35 -4.40 -11.12 -12.01
C ARG A 35 -4.16 -10.41 -10.67
N SER A 36 -3.23 -9.46 -10.61
CA SER A 36 -2.98 -8.70 -9.37
C SER A 36 -4.17 -7.82 -9.00
N ILE A 37 -4.81 -7.14 -9.96
CA ILE A 37 -6.00 -6.30 -9.71
C ILE A 37 -7.16 -7.15 -9.14
N ILE A 38 -7.44 -8.32 -9.73
CA ILE A 38 -8.53 -9.19 -9.26
C ILE A 38 -8.28 -9.70 -7.83
N GLN A 39 -7.02 -9.90 -7.44
CA GLN A 39 -6.67 -10.38 -6.09
C GLN A 39 -6.64 -9.27 -5.04
N ILE A 40 -6.24 -8.05 -5.42
CA ILE A 40 -6.08 -6.93 -4.48
C ILE A 40 -7.42 -6.23 -4.24
N SER A 41 -8.26 -6.06 -5.26
CA SER A 41 -9.51 -5.30 -5.15
C SER A 41 -10.48 -5.82 -4.08
N PRO A 42 -10.77 -7.13 -3.98
CA PRO A 42 -11.70 -7.63 -2.96
C PRO A 42 -11.15 -7.46 -1.54
N ARG A 43 -9.84 -7.70 -1.35
CA ARG A 43 -9.18 -7.52 -0.05
C ARG A 43 -9.14 -6.06 0.37
N ALA A 44 -8.86 -5.16 -0.56
CA ALA A 44 -8.86 -3.72 -0.30
C ALA A 44 -10.27 -3.25 0.09
N VAL A 45 -11.30 -3.62 -0.68
CA VAL A 45 -12.68 -3.21 -0.40
C VAL A 45 -13.17 -3.77 0.94
N LEU A 46 -12.94 -5.05 1.23
CA LEU A 46 -13.32 -5.66 2.52
C LEU A 46 -12.57 -5.01 3.69
N SER A 47 -11.26 -4.80 3.57
CA SER A 47 -10.46 -4.18 4.63
C SER A 47 -10.87 -2.73 4.88
N THR A 48 -11.07 -1.94 3.83
CA THR A 48 -11.48 -0.54 3.97
C THR A 48 -12.91 -0.45 4.50
N ALA A 49 -13.87 -1.20 3.94
CA ALA A 49 -15.26 -1.16 4.40
C ALA A 49 -15.39 -1.62 5.86
N MET A 50 -14.67 -2.66 6.25
CA MET A 50 -14.66 -3.16 7.63
C MET A 50 -14.03 -2.13 8.58
N SER A 51 -12.91 -1.52 8.22
CA SER A 51 -12.28 -0.46 9.02
C SER A 51 -13.20 0.75 9.20
N THR A 52 -13.88 1.19 8.13
CA THR A 52 -14.85 2.31 8.20
C THR A 52 -16.03 1.97 9.11
N LEU A 53 -16.59 0.76 9.02
CA LEU A 53 -17.68 0.34 9.90
C LEU A 53 -17.25 0.30 11.38
N LEU A 54 -16.09 -0.28 11.66
CA LEU A 54 -15.50 -0.32 13.00
C LEU A 54 -15.25 1.07 13.55
N TYR A 55 -14.70 1.98 12.76
CA TYR A 55 -14.47 3.37 13.15
C TYR A 55 -15.79 4.10 13.45
N THR A 56 -16.82 3.89 12.64
CA THR A 56 -18.12 4.55 12.83
C THR A 56 -18.78 4.09 14.14
N ILE A 57 -18.70 2.80 14.46
CA ILE A 57 -19.20 2.25 15.73
C ILE A 57 -18.37 2.76 16.91
N ALA A 58 -17.04 2.79 16.78
CA ALA A 58 -16.14 3.30 17.82
C ALA A 58 -16.37 4.80 18.09
N ALA A 59 -16.54 5.61 17.04
CA ALA A 59 -16.79 7.05 17.17
C ALA A 59 -18.12 7.39 17.88
N GLN A 60 -19.08 6.47 17.89
CA GLN A 60 -20.33 6.61 18.64
C GLN A 60 -20.20 6.25 20.13
N ARG A 61 -19.18 5.46 20.50
CA ARG A 61 -19.01 4.89 21.84
C ARG A 61 -17.85 5.49 22.62
N VAL A 62 -16.95 6.17 21.92
CA VAL A 62 -15.68 6.65 22.44
C VAL A 62 -15.61 8.18 22.25
N PRO A 63 -15.12 8.95 23.23
CA PRO A 63 -14.90 10.38 23.05
C PRO A 63 -14.06 10.63 21.79
N VAL A 64 -14.49 11.59 20.96
CA VAL A 64 -13.84 11.92 19.67
C VAL A 64 -12.34 12.12 19.81
N LEU A 65 -11.90 12.71 20.92
CA LEU A 65 -10.49 12.92 21.24
C LEU A 65 -9.72 11.60 21.43
N LEU A 66 -10.31 10.61 22.10
CA LEU A 66 -9.71 9.30 22.30
C LEU A 66 -9.71 8.48 20.99
N ALA A 67 -10.76 8.59 20.18
CA ALA A 67 -10.80 7.96 18.86
C ALA A 67 -9.70 8.50 17.93
N ALA A 68 -9.50 9.82 17.89
CA ALA A 68 -8.41 10.44 17.13
C ALA A 68 -7.02 10.04 17.65
N ALA A 69 -6.86 9.93 18.97
CA ALA A 69 -5.62 9.46 19.57
C ALA A 69 -5.32 7.99 19.25
N LEU A 70 -6.35 7.14 19.16
CA LEU A 70 -6.20 5.75 18.72
C LEU A 70 -5.76 5.64 17.27
N LEU A 71 -6.22 6.52 16.37
CA LEU A 71 -5.75 6.54 14.98
C LEU A 71 -4.25 6.84 14.87
N LEU A 72 -3.66 7.57 15.82
CA LEU A 72 -2.20 7.78 15.86
C LEU A 72 -1.41 6.49 16.14
N THR A 73 -2.06 5.44 16.65
CA THR A 73 -1.43 4.12 16.80
C THR A 73 -1.37 3.34 15.49
N GLU A 74 -2.18 3.67 14.49
CA GLU A 74 -2.17 3.02 13.17
C GLU A 74 -0.78 3.04 12.48
N PRO A 75 -0.08 4.18 12.36
CA PRO A 75 1.28 4.18 11.82
C PRO A 75 2.25 3.34 12.66
N MET A 76 2.00 3.18 13.97
CA MET A 76 2.83 2.31 14.81
C MET A 76 2.68 0.84 14.41
N PHE A 77 1.46 0.39 14.20
CA PHE A 77 1.17 -0.95 13.68
C PHE A 77 1.69 -1.15 12.26
N ALA A 78 1.55 -0.15 11.40
CA ALA A 78 2.06 -0.21 10.03
C ALA A 78 3.58 -0.43 9.99
N VAL A 79 4.34 0.31 10.80
CA VAL A 79 5.79 0.15 10.90
C VAL A 79 6.16 -1.19 11.56
N GLY A 80 5.42 -1.64 12.57
CA GLY A 80 5.61 -2.97 13.16
C GLY A 80 5.42 -4.10 12.13
N CYS A 81 4.34 -4.04 11.36
CA CYS A 81 4.07 -4.97 10.26
C CYS A 81 5.14 -4.88 9.16
N ALA A 82 5.56 -3.68 8.75
CA ALA A 82 6.63 -3.51 7.78
C ALA A 82 7.96 -4.10 8.26
N SER A 83 8.29 -3.89 9.55
CA SER A 83 9.51 -4.43 10.16
C SER A 83 9.51 -5.96 10.16
N VAL A 84 8.37 -6.61 10.37
CA VAL A 84 8.26 -8.09 10.38
C VAL A 84 8.17 -8.67 8.97
N VAL A 85 7.34 -8.10 8.11
CA VAL A 85 7.01 -8.66 6.79
C VAL A 85 8.05 -8.27 5.74
N LEU A 86 8.50 -7.01 5.73
CA LEU A 86 9.48 -6.50 4.77
C LEU A 86 10.91 -6.55 5.32
N LYS A 87 11.11 -6.91 6.60
CA LYS A 87 12.41 -6.89 7.29
C LYS A 87 13.09 -5.52 7.26
N GLU A 88 12.29 -4.45 7.23
CA GLU A 88 12.80 -3.09 7.30
C GLU A 88 13.21 -2.76 8.74
N ILE A 89 14.33 -2.05 8.91
CA ILE A 89 14.81 -1.63 10.22
C ILE A 89 14.19 -0.26 10.51
N PRO A 90 13.29 -0.14 11.52
CA PRO A 90 12.70 1.14 11.87
C PRO A 90 13.76 2.10 12.42
N SER A 91 13.58 3.39 12.18
CA SER A 91 14.51 4.41 12.68
C SER A 91 14.43 4.52 14.21
N LEU A 92 15.53 4.91 14.86
CA LEU A 92 15.55 5.20 16.30
C LEU A 92 14.54 6.31 16.68
N TRP A 93 14.34 7.28 15.79
CA TRP A 93 13.36 8.35 15.96
C TRP A 93 11.91 7.85 16.01
N PHE A 94 11.60 6.76 15.31
CA PHE A 94 10.29 6.15 15.38
C PHE A 94 9.99 5.58 16.78
N GLY A 95 10.99 5.03 17.46
CA GLY A 95 10.86 4.58 18.86
C GLY A 95 10.53 5.72 19.82
N ILE A 96 11.20 6.87 19.67
CA ILE A 96 10.93 8.07 20.46
C ILE A 96 9.52 8.61 20.19
N GLY A 97 9.13 8.72 18.92
CA GLY A 97 7.78 9.16 18.53
C GLY A 97 6.68 8.22 19.05
N SER A 98 6.92 6.91 19.00
CA SER A 98 6.01 5.89 19.54
C SER A 98 5.78 6.06 21.05
N LEU A 99 6.85 6.35 21.80
CA LEU A 99 6.75 6.61 23.24
C LEU A 99 5.87 7.84 23.52
N PHE A 100 6.04 8.89 22.74
CA PHE A 100 5.26 10.12 22.88
C PHE A 100 3.77 9.89 22.58
N VAL A 101 3.45 9.18 21.49
CA VAL A 101 2.08 8.80 21.14
C VAL A 101 1.42 7.97 22.24
N LEU A 102 2.11 6.95 22.77
CA LEU A 102 1.59 6.12 23.85
C LEU A 102 1.37 6.90 25.15
N SER A 103 2.29 7.80 25.49
CA SER A 103 2.16 8.66 26.68
C SER A 103 0.97 9.62 26.56
N GLY A 104 0.77 10.22 25.39
CA GLY A 104 -0.38 11.08 25.11
C GLY A 104 -1.69 10.32 25.12
N LEU A 105 -1.72 9.12 24.55
CA LEU A 105 -2.89 8.24 24.57
C LEU A 105 -3.28 7.87 26.01
N LEU A 106 -2.31 7.53 26.85
CA LEU A 106 -2.55 7.19 28.26
C LEU A 106 -3.10 8.39 29.05
N ALA A 107 -2.58 9.59 28.80
CA ALA A 107 -3.07 10.81 29.43
C ALA A 107 -4.51 11.13 29.03
N ILE A 108 -4.84 10.99 27.75
CA ILE A 108 -6.20 11.20 27.22
C ILE A 108 -7.18 10.15 27.78
N ALA A 109 -6.77 8.88 27.81
CA ALA A 109 -7.61 7.80 28.34
C ALA A 109 -7.99 8.04 29.81
N ARG A 110 -7.02 8.38 30.66
CA ARG A 110 -7.27 8.70 32.07
C ARG A 110 -8.14 9.94 32.26
N GLY A 111 -7.95 10.96 31.41
CA GLY A 111 -8.81 12.15 31.41
C GLY A 111 -10.26 11.83 31.00
N SER A 112 -10.45 10.90 30.07
CA SER A 112 -11.79 10.49 29.63
C SER A 112 -12.57 9.68 30.67
N GLU A 113 -11.89 8.88 31.51
CA GLU A 113 -12.52 8.18 32.64
C GLU A 113 -12.96 9.13 33.75
N SER A 114 -12.30 10.28 33.92
CA SER A 114 -12.66 11.28 34.93
C SER A 114 -13.86 12.16 34.56
N ALA A 115 -14.29 12.12 33.30
CA ALA A 115 -15.39 12.93 32.75
C ALA A 115 -16.67 12.13 32.47
N ALA A 116 -16.65 10.81 32.71
CA ALA A 116 -17.78 9.89 32.58
C ALA A 116 -18.39 9.59 33.96
#